data_AF-A0A927UMP0-F1
#
_entry.id   AF-A0A927UMP0-F1
#
_cell.length_a   1.000
_cell.length_b   1.000
_cell.length_c   1.000
_cell.angle_alpha   90.00
_cell.angle_beta   90.00
_cell.angle_gamma   90.00
#
_symmetry.space_group_name_H-M   'P 1'
#
loop_
_entity.id
_entity.type
_entity.pdbx_description
1 polymer ?
#
loop_
_entity_poly.entity_id
_entity_poly.type
_entity_poly.pdbx_seq_one_letter_code
_entity_poly.pdbx_strand_id
1 'polypeptide(L)'
;MKEGYIYIGAFLLILVIFSIRVHFAKKEETEKLRKRIKRAFGNVPDREYKINEFETIPMYFEKTKGDEFFVDDITWNDLNMDNIYMIMNHSETSIGDEYLYKMLRIPNMNSTLLDENERYVKYFEDNNDKACNIQEKFARIGRTNNISIYDFIHRLQDVERGSNIIHYIMDTIFIAAVILFCINQPIGILAIMITMGINIISYFSYKAKFESYLMCVKYLVNVIDIGEMLDSSVKDEELRGIVDRIGTLSKELRSVKQGIILLTSSNMSDSLADIVMDYVRMVLHIDIIKFNSLLKIVEIKLIQ
;
A
#
# COMPACT_ATOMS: atom_id res chain seq x y z
N MET A 1 -38.72 -26.49 -13.64
CA MET A 1 -37.52 -26.92 -12.88
C MET A 1 -36.32 -27.24 -13.76
N LYS A 2 -36.45 -28.01 -14.87
CA LYS A 2 -35.30 -28.36 -15.73
C LYS A 2 -34.57 -27.17 -16.38
N GLU A 3 -35.28 -26.12 -16.78
CA GLU A 3 -34.67 -24.94 -17.42
C GLU A 3 -33.81 -24.11 -16.45
N GLY A 4 -34.20 -24.03 -15.17
CA GLY A 4 -33.42 -23.31 -14.15
C GLY A 4 -32.02 -23.90 -13.94
N TYR A 5 -31.88 -25.23 -14.01
CA TYR A 5 -30.57 -25.90 -13.90
C TYR A 5 -29.67 -25.61 -15.12
N ILE A 6 -30.25 -25.38 -16.30
CA ILE A 6 -29.49 -25.03 -17.51
C ILE A 6 -28.91 -23.62 -17.37
N TYR A 7 -29.70 -22.65 -16.89
CA TYR A 7 -29.21 -21.29 -16.66
C TYR A 7 -28.16 -21.23 -15.54
N ILE A 8 -28.34 -21.98 -14.46
CA ILE A 8 -27.35 -22.08 -13.37
C ILE A 8 -26.06 -22.74 -13.89
N GLY A 9 -26.16 -23.81 -14.67
CA GLY A 9 -25.00 -24.47 -15.28
C GLY A 9 -24.24 -23.57 -16.24
N ALA A 10 -24.94 -22.81 -17.08
CA ALA A 10 -24.33 -21.83 -17.99
C ALA A 10 -23.64 -20.69 -17.22
N PHE A 11 -24.26 -20.18 -16.15
CA PHE A 11 -23.67 -19.14 -15.30
C PHE A 11 -22.39 -19.63 -14.61
N LEU A 12 -22.40 -20.85 -14.04
CA LEU A 12 -21.21 -21.44 -13.43
C LEU A 12 -20.08 -21.66 -14.44
N LEU A 13 -20.40 -22.10 -15.67
CA LEU A 13 -19.42 -22.26 -16.74
C LEU A 13 -18.77 -20.92 -17.11
N ILE A 14 -19.55 -19.84 -17.19
CA ILE A 14 -19.04 -18.49 -17.45
C ILE A 14 -18.10 -18.04 -16.31
N LEU A 15 -18.47 -18.27 -15.04
CA LEU A 15 -17.61 -17.94 -13.90
C LEU A 15 -16.29 -18.72 -13.94
N VAL A 16 -16.31 -20.00 -14.31
CA VAL A 16 -15.09 -20.81 -14.45
C VAL A 16 -14.21 -20.26 -15.59
N ILE A 17 -14.79 -19.96 -16.75
CA ILE A 17 -14.04 -19.38 -17.89
C ILE A 17 -13.46 -18.02 -17.50
N PHE A 18 -14.21 -17.19 -16.77
CA PHE A 18 -13.76 -15.90 -16.28
C PHE A 18 -12.61 -16.05 -15.28
N SER A 19 -12.73 -16.94 -14.29
CA SER A 19 -11.67 -17.21 -13.32
C SER A 19 -10.38 -17.71 -14.00
N ILE A 20 -10.50 -18.60 -14.98
CA ILE A 20 -9.37 -19.08 -15.78
C ILE A 20 -8.72 -17.94 -16.56
N ARG A 21 -9.50 -17.07 -17.23
CA ARG A 21 -9.01 -15.88 -17.95
C ARG A 21 -8.25 -14.94 -17.01
N VAL A 22 -8.80 -14.66 -15.83
CA VAL A 22 -8.15 -13.80 -14.82
C VAL A 22 -6.84 -14.41 -14.35
N HIS A 23 -6.81 -15.73 -14.09
CA HIS A 23 -5.58 -16.41 -13.69
C HIS A 23 -4.49 -16.35 -14.77
N PHE A 24 -4.85 -16.63 -16.03
CA PHE A 24 -3.91 -16.53 -17.14
C PHE A 24 -3.44 -15.10 -17.39
N ALA A 25 -4.31 -14.10 -17.27
CA ALA A 25 -3.94 -12.69 -17.41
C ALA A 25 -2.92 -12.26 -16.34
N LYS A 26 -3.15 -12.61 -15.06
CA LYS A 26 -2.20 -12.34 -13.96
C LYS A 26 -0.85 -13.02 -14.19
N LYS A 27 -0.86 -14.27 -14.67
CA LYS A 27 0.36 -15.00 -15.01
C LYS A 27 1.13 -14.32 -16.14
N GLU A 28 0.43 -13.91 -17.19
CA GLU A 28 1.04 -13.21 -18.33
C GLU A 28 1.65 -11.87 -17.92
N GLU A 29 0.98 -11.09 -17.07
CA GLU A 29 1.49 -9.84 -16.52
C GLU A 29 2.78 -10.05 -15.71
N THR A 30 2.79 -11.06 -14.84
CA THR A 30 3.97 -11.42 -14.04
C THR A 30 5.15 -11.82 -14.93
N GLU A 31 4.90 -12.61 -15.97
CA GLU A 31 5.93 -13.00 -16.94
C GLU A 31 6.45 -11.82 -17.77
N LYS A 32 5.58 -10.87 -18.16
CA LYS A 32 5.98 -9.63 -18.83
C LYS A 32 6.88 -8.78 -17.93
N LEU A 33 6.49 -8.60 -16.67
CA LEU A 33 7.28 -7.89 -15.67
C LEU A 33 8.66 -8.52 -15.48
N ARG A 34 8.71 -9.84 -15.27
CA ARG A 34 9.97 -10.56 -15.14
C ARG A 34 10.87 -10.40 -16.37
N LYS A 35 10.32 -10.50 -17.57
CA LYS A 35 11.06 -10.27 -18.82
C LYS A 35 11.54 -8.83 -18.98
N ARG A 36 10.78 -7.84 -18.50
CA ARG A 36 11.21 -6.43 -18.49
C ARG A 36 12.39 -6.24 -17.55
N ILE A 37 12.26 -6.70 -16.30
CA ILE A 37 13.30 -6.62 -15.27
C ILE A 37 14.61 -7.27 -15.76
N LYS A 38 14.53 -8.51 -16.28
CA LYS A 38 15.70 -9.22 -16.81
C LYS A 38 16.38 -8.51 -17.98
N ARG A 39 15.61 -7.86 -18.87
CA ARG A 39 16.16 -7.09 -19.99
C ARG A 39 16.80 -5.78 -19.55
N ALA A 40 16.22 -5.13 -18.55
CA ALA A 40 16.71 -3.87 -18.01
C ALA A 40 17.97 -4.04 -17.14
N PHE A 41 18.19 -5.23 -16.56
CA PHE A 41 19.35 -5.46 -15.70
C PHE A 41 20.68 -5.19 -16.44
N GLY A 42 21.47 -4.25 -15.92
CA GLY A 42 22.75 -3.83 -16.52
C GLY A 42 22.64 -2.97 -17.80
N ASN A 43 21.43 -2.60 -18.22
CA ASN A 43 21.18 -1.74 -19.38
C ASN A 43 20.51 -0.43 -18.93
N VAL A 44 20.50 0.59 -19.79
CA VAL A 44 19.80 1.85 -19.48
C VAL A 44 18.28 1.57 -19.28
N PRO A 45 17.67 2.05 -18.19
CA PRO A 45 16.24 1.89 -17.95
C PRO A 45 15.39 2.49 -19.07
N ASP A 46 14.46 1.71 -19.60
CA ASP A 46 13.40 2.17 -20.51
C ASP A 46 12.21 2.67 -19.69
N ARG A 47 12.44 3.72 -18.88
CA ARG A 47 11.43 4.35 -18.03
C ARG A 47 11.20 5.78 -18.48
N GLU A 48 9.95 6.10 -18.76
CA GLU A 48 9.48 7.48 -18.89
C GLU A 48 9.08 8.03 -17.52
N TYR A 49 9.56 9.24 -17.22
CA TYR A 49 9.21 9.96 -16.00
C TYR A 49 8.15 11.01 -16.33
N LYS A 50 7.09 11.05 -15.53
CA LYS A 50 6.09 12.11 -15.62
C LYS A 50 6.54 13.34 -14.84
N ILE A 51 6.03 14.51 -15.23
CA ILE A 51 6.38 15.79 -14.61
C ILE A 51 6.11 15.79 -13.10
N ASN A 52 4.96 15.25 -12.68
CA ASN A 52 4.59 15.13 -11.28
C ASN A 52 5.52 14.21 -10.47
N GLU A 53 6.15 13.21 -11.08
CA GLU A 53 7.10 12.33 -10.39
C GLU A 53 8.35 13.13 -9.97
N PHE A 54 8.85 14.02 -10.84
CA PHE A 54 9.99 14.89 -10.53
C PHE A 54 9.72 15.89 -9.40
N GLU A 55 8.46 16.23 -9.13
CA GLU A 55 8.09 17.05 -7.97
C GLU A 55 8.12 16.24 -6.67
N THR A 56 7.83 14.93 -6.73
CA THR A 56 7.77 14.06 -5.56
C THR A 56 9.11 13.44 -5.17
N ILE A 57 9.96 13.11 -6.15
CA ILE A 57 11.25 12.42 -5.95
C ILE A 57 12.19 13.17 -4.97
N PRO A 58 12.35 14.51 -5.06
CA PRO A 58 13.24 15.24 -4.16
C PRO A 58 12.73 15.33 -2.71
N MET A 59 11.46 15.02 -2.48
CA MET A 59 10.78 15.40 -1.24
C MET A 59 11.38 14.73 0.00
N TYR A 60 11.76 13.45 -0.09
CA TYR A 60 12.42 12.76 1.03
C TYR A 60 13.76 13.41 1.38
N PHE A 61 14.56 13.79 0.38
CA PHE A 61 15.80 14.53 0.59
C PHE A 61 15.51 15.88 1.24
N GLU A 62 14.63 16.70 0.66
CA GLU A 62 14.29 18.04 1.14
C GLU A 62 13.85 18.05 2.61
N LYS A 63 13.11 17.02 3.03
CA LYS A 63 12.58 16.90 4.39
C LYS A 63 13.56 16.29 5.39
N THR A 64 14.66 15.69 4.92
CA THR A 64 15.62 14.97 5.77
C THR A 64 17.06 15.43 5.63
N LYS A 65 17.35 16.43 4.78
CA LYS A 65 18.72 16.86 4.44
C LYS A 65 19.54 17.48 5.58
N GLY A 66 18.90 17.84 6.70
CA GLY A 66 19.60 18.32 7.90
C GLY A 66 20.62 19.43 7.61
N ASP A 67 21.66 19.51 8.43
CA ASP A 67 22.81 20.41 8.26
C ASP A 67 24.04 19.69 7.66
N GLU A 68 23.85 18.48 7.12
CA GLU A 68 24.92 17.69 6.52
C GLU A 68 25.37 18.28 5.18
N PHE A 69 26.58 17.92 4.73
CA PHE A 69 27.01 18.28 3.38
C PHE A 69 26.09 17.62 2.35
N PHE A 70 25.57 18.42 1.43
CA PHE A 70 24.80 17.94 0.29
C PHE A 70 25.20 18.67 -0.99
N VAL A 71 25.01 18.01 -2.12
CA VAL A 71 25.16 18.59 -3.46
C VAL A 71 24.02 19.59 -3.68
N ASP A 72 24.36 20.87 -3.68
CA ASP A 72 23.38 21.95 -3.89
C ASP A 72 22.82 21.95 -5.31
N ASP A 73 21.75 22.70 -5.55
CA ASP A 73 21.05 22.71 -6.83
C ASP A 73 21.89 23.26 -7.99
N ILE A 74 22.83 24.18 -7.74
CA ILE A 74 23.73 24.68 -8.78
C ILE A 74 24.66 23.55 -9.20
N THR A 75 25.33 22.92 -8.23
CA THR A 75 26.24 21.80 -8.51
C THR A 75 25.51 20.62 -9.15
N TRP A 76 24.29 20.31 -8.71
CA TRP A 76 23.45 19.25 -9.29
C TRP A 76 23.14 19.50 -10.77
N ASN A 77 22.78 20.73 -11.10
CA ASN A 77 22.48 21.15 -12.47
C ASN A 77 23.75 21.16 -13.35
N ASP A 78 24.86 21.69 -12.84
CA ASP A 78 26.14 21.74 -13.56
C ASP A 78 26.65 20.33 -13.93
N LEU A 79 26.41 19.36 -13.05
CA LEU A 79 26.75 17.94 -13.27
C LEU A 79 25.69 17.17 -14.07
N ASN A 80 24.58 17.82 -14.46
CA ASN A 80 23.47 17.21 -15.17
C ASN A 80 22.92 15.94 -14.46
N MET A 81 22.80 16.04 -13.14
CA MET A 81 22.50 14.89 -12.27
C MET A 81 21.11 14.29 -12.46
N ASP A 82 20.15 15.04 -13.03
CA ASP A 82 18.83 14.48 -13.39
C ASP A 82 18.96 13.34 -14.41
N ASN A 83 19.81 13.53 -15.43
CA ASN A 83 20.07 12.48 -16.43
C ASN A 83 20.81 11.30 -15.82
N ILE A 84 21.78 11.55 -14.94
CA ILE A 84 22.52 10.51 -14.23
C ILE A 84 21.57 9.71 -13.32
N TYR A 85 20.69 10.39 -12.58
CA TYR A 85 19.65 9.76 -11.78
C TYR A 85 18.75 8.87 -12.63
N MET A 86 18.24 9.36 -13.77
CA MET A 86 17.36 8.59 -14.65
C MET A 86 18.04 7.31 -15.18
N ILE A 87 19.35 7.38 -15.49
CA ILE A 87 20.12 6.23 -15.97
C ILE A 87 20.38 5.21 -14.84
N MET A 88 20.68 5.68 -13.63
CA MET A 88 20.98 4.80 -12.50
C MET A 88 19.72 4.24 -11.82
N ASN A 89 18.57 4.88 -11.99
CA ASN A 89 17.38 4.50 -11.26
C ASN A 89 16.69 3.27 -11.87
N HIS A 90 17.04 2.12 -11.32
CA HIS A 90 16.39 0.82 -11.55
C HIS A 90 15.38 0.45 -10.47
N SER A 91 15.03 1.38 -9.57
CA SER A 91 14.08 1.09 -8.50
C SER A 91 12.72 0.70 -9.09
N GLU A 92 11.91 -0.02 -8.32
CA GLU A 92 10.54 -0.38 -8.72
C GLU A 92 9.47 0.26 -7.82
N THR A 93 9.88 1.15 -6.91
CA THR A 93 9.02 1.70 -5.87
C THR A 93 9.26 3.19 -5.68
N SER A 94 8.25 3.92 -5.21
CA SER A 94 8.44 5.33 -4.85
C SER A 94 9.50 5.48 -3.75
N ILE A 95 9.64 4.50 -2.84
CA ILE A 95 10.66 4.55 -1.78
C ILE A 95 12.05 4.46 -2.36
N GLY A 96 12.26 3.53 -3.29
CA GLY A 96 13.52 3.41 -4.00
C GLY A 96 13.86 4.66 -4.80
N ASP A 97 12.87 5.24 -5.48
CA ASP A 97 13.03 6.45 -6.29
C ASP A 97 13.50 7.65 -5.43
N GLU A 98 12.80 7.92 -4.32
CA GLU A 98 13.12 9.01 -3.39
C GLU A 98 14.44 8.78 -2.63
N TYR A 99 14.71 7.53 -2.21
CA TYR A 99 15.92 7.19 -1.47
C TYR A 99 17.18 7.27 -2.34
N LEU A 100 17.12 6.81 -3.59
CA LEU A 100 18.22 6.95 -4.54
C LEU A 100 18.54 8.42 -4.79
N TYR A 101 17.53 9.27 -4.97
CA TYR A 101 17.74 10.71 -5.14
C TYR A 101 18.47 11.31 -3.93
N LYS A 102 18.04 10.98 -2.71
CA LYS A 102 18.74 11.40 -1.49
C LYS A 102 20.18 10.90 -1.45
N MET A 103 20.43 9.65 -1.81
CA MET A 103 21.78 9.06 -1.80
C MET A 103 22.74 9.79 -2.76
N LEU A 104 22.24 10.29 -3.90
CA LEU A 104 23.03 11.09 -4.83
C LEU A 104 23.25 12.52 -4.35
N ARG A 105 22.26 13.11 -3.65
CA ARG A 105 22.38 14.44 -3.07
C ARG A 105 23.28 14.47 -1.83
N ILE A 106 23.36 13.39 -1.07
CA ILE A 106 24.16 13.28 0.16
C ILE A 106 25.13 12.10 0.01
N PRO A 107 26.29 12.31 -0.66
CA PRO A 107 27.28 11.27 -0.81
C PRO A 107 27.83 10.82 0.54
N ASN A 108 27.80 9.52 0.79
CA ASN A 108 28.31 8.96 2.04
C ASN A 108 29.84 8.84 1.99
N MET A 109 30.53 9.45 2.95
CA MET A 109 31.99 9.44 3.04
C MET A 109 32.53 8.36 4.00
N ASN A 110 31.65 7.55 4.60
CA ASN A 110 32.04 6.48 5.51
C ASN A 110 32.50 5.24 4.74
N SER A 111 33.80 4.95 4.79
CA SER A 111 34.44 3.80 4.15
C SER A 111 33.77 2.47 4.49
N THR A 112 33.39 2.24 5.75
CA THR A 112 32.77 0.97 6.17
C THR A 112 31.40 0.73 5.50
N LEU A 113 30.61 1.79 5.29
CA LEU A 113 29.32 1.70 4.62
C LEU A 113 29.48 1.55 3.10
N LEU A 114 30.51 2.20 2.52
CA LEU A 114 30.84 2.04 1.11
C LEU A 114 31.31 0.62 0.81
N ASP A 115 32.17 0.04 1.65
CA ASP A 115 32.63 -1.35 1.52
C ASP A 115 31.48 -2.35 1.65
N GLU A 116 30.53 -2.08 2.55
CA GLU A 116 29.31 -2.89 2.68
C GLU A 116 28.41 -2.79 1.44
N ASN A 117 28.21 -1.59 0.89
CA ASN A 117 27.45 -1.40 -0.35
C ASN A 117 28.12 -2.12 -1.54
N GLU A 118 29.44 -2.00 -1.67
CA GLU A 118 30.24 -2.68 -2.69
C GLU A 118 30.09 -4.21 -2.59
N ARG A 119 30.02 -4.76 -1.37
CA ARG A 119 29.73 -6.19 -1.16
C ARG A 119 28.37 -6.58 -1.73
N TYR A 120 27.33 -5.78 -1.49
CA TYR A 120 25.99 -6.04 -2.04
C TYR A 120 25.95 -5.90 -3.56
N VAL A 121 26.64 -4.91 -4.13
CA VAL A 121 26.75 -4.73 -5.58
C VAL A 121 27.36 -5.98 -6.22
N LYS A 122 28.54 -6.41 -5.76
CA LYS A 122 29.20 -7.63 -6.27
C LYS A 122 28.34 -8.87 -6.14
N TYR A 123 27.70 -9.05 -4.98
CA TYR A 123 26.78 -10.17 -4.77
C TYR A 123 25.67 -10.22 -5.83
N PHE A 124 25.04 -9.07 -6.13
CA PHE A 124 23.96 -9.02 -7.11
C PHE A 124 24.44 -9.10 -8.55
N GLU A 125 25.63 -8.59 -8.88
CA GLU A 125 26.29 -8.78 -10.18
C GLU A 125 26.60 -10.25 -10.47
N ASP A 126 27.08 -10.99 -9.46
CA ASP A 126 27.34 -12.43 -9.57
C ASP A 126 26.06 -13.28 -9.55
N ASN A 127 24.95 -12.73 -9.03
CA ASN A 127 23.68 -13.42 -8.82
C ASN A 127 22.49 -12.69 -9.47
N ASN A 128 22.61 -12.35 -10.76
CA ASN A 128 21.60 -11.59 -11.51
C ASN A 128 20.17 -12.15 -11.38
N ASP A 129 19.99 -13.48 -11.40
CA ASP A 129 18.67 -14.09 -11.24
C ASP A 129 18.04 -13.80 -9.86
N LYS A 130 18.85 -13.75 -8.80
CA LYS A 130 18.39 -13.38 -7.45
C LYS A 130 18.07 -11.90 -7.36
N ALA A 131 18.89 -11.04 -7.98
CA ALA A 131 18.63 -9.61 -8.08
C ALA A 131 17.26 -9.35 -8.77
N CYS A 132 17.04 -9.97 -9.94
CA CYS A 132 15.76 -9.88 -10.64
C CYS A 132 14.59 -10.43 -9.82
N ASN A 133 14.77 -11.51 -9.05
CA ASN A 133 13.71 -12.06 -8.20
C ASN A 133 13.30 -11.09 -7.08
N ILE A 134 14.28 -10.47 -6.42
CA ILE A 134 14.02 -9.46 -5.39
C ILE A 134 13.36 -8.21 -6.02
N GLN A 135 13.84 -7.76 -7.17
CA GLN A 135 13.25 -6.63 -7.90
C GLN A 135 11.80 -6.92 -8.33
N GLU A 136 11.49 -8.16 -8.72
CA GLU A 136 10.11 -8.60 -9.01
C GLU A 136 9.21 -8.48 -7.77
N LYS A 137 9.73 -8.80 -6.57
CA LYS A 137 8.99 -8.62 -5.32
C LYS A 137 8.74 -7.14 -5.03
N PHE A 138 9.75 -6.27 -5.20
CA PHE A 138 9.58 -4.84 -5.00
C PHE A 138 8.61 -4.21 -6.00
N ALA A 139 8.59 -4.68 -7.25
CA ALA A 139 7.62 -4.22 -8.25
C ALA A 139 6.15 -4.49 -7.86
N ARG A 140 5.88 -5.43 -6.94
CA ARG A 140 4.53 -5.64 -6.39
C ARG A 140 4.09 -4.54 -5.43
N ILE A 141 5.04 -3.82 -4.82
CA ILE A 141 4.74 -2.62 -4.02
C ILE A 141 4.27 -1.51 -4.98
N GLY A 142 5.02 -1.33 -6.07
CA GLY A 142 4.73 -0.35 -7.12
C GLY A 142 5.03 1.08 -6.70
N ARG A 143 4.46 2.04 -7.44
CA ARG A 143 4.66 3.49 -7.25
C ARG A 143 3.35 4.19 -6.92
N THR A 144 3.43 5.17 -6.03
CA THR A 144 2.38 6.17 -5.79
C THR A 144 2.53 7.29 -6.81
N ASN A 145 1.48 7.59 -7.58
CA ASN A 145 1.58 8.55 -8.68
C ASN A 145 1.74 10.03 -8.25
N ASN A 146 1.41 10.40 -7.00
CA ASN A 146 1.24 11.81 -6.60
C ASN A 146 1.57 12.14 -5.13
N ILE A 147 2.08 11.18 -4.34
CA ILE A 147 2.31 11.39 -2.90
C ILE A 147 3.64 10.72 -2.55
N SER A 148 4.58 11.53 -2.04
CA SER A 148 5.86 11.02 -1.54
C SER A 148 5.66 10.19 -0.28
N ILE A 149 6.63 9.37 0.12
CA ILE A 149 6.51 8.61 1.38
C ILE A 149 6.52 9.53 2.58
N TYR A 150 7.31 10.60 2.53
CA TYR A 150 7.34 11.56 3.62
C TYR A 150 5.97 12.21 3.80
N ASP A 151 5.38 12.73 2.71
CA ASP A 151 4.03 13.30 2.75
C ASP A 151 3.00 12.24 3.13
N PHE A 152 3.17 11.00 2.72
CA PHE A 152 2.30 9.89 3.11
C PHE A 152 2.31 9.69 4.63
N ILE A 153 3.49 9.55 5.24
CA ILE A 153 3.62 9.36 6.68
C ILE A 153 3.07 10.58 7.40
N HIS A 154 3.43 11.80 6.97
CA HIS A 154 3.00 13.04 7.61
C HIS A 154 1.49 13.27 7.50
N ARG A 155 0.89 13.04 6.32
CA ARG A 155 -0.57 13.09 6.13
C ARG A 155 -1.31 12.09 6.98
N LEU A 156 -0.70 10.93 7.29
CA LEU A 156 -1.27 10.00 8.27
C LEU A 156 -1.23 10.54 9.71
N GLN A 157 -0.29 11.43 10.04
CA GLN A 157 -0.22 12.10 11.35
C GLN A 157 -1.26 13.22 11.46
N ASP A 158 -1.44 13.98 10.38
CA ASP A 158 -2.34 15.14 10.33
C ASP A 158 -3.82 14.78 10.18
N VAL A 159 -4.15 13.49 10.09
CA VAL A 159 -5.57 13.08 10.00
C VAL A 159 -6.27 13.47 11.30
N GLU A 160 -7.13 14.48 11.22
CA GLU A 160 -8.05 14.83 12.30
C GLU A 160 -8.81 13.57 12.72
N ARG A 161 -8.51 13.09 13.93
CA ARG A 161 -9.17 11.93 14.50
C ARG A 161 -10.65 12.25 14.68
N GLY A 162 -11.48 11.70 13.80
CA GLY A 162 -12.91 11.64 14.05
C GLY A 162 -13.17 10.93 15.38
N SER A 163 -14.04 11.47 16.21
CA SER A 163 -14.42 10.80 17.44
C SER A 163 -15.22 9.55 17.13
N ASN A 164 -14.72 8.38 17.54
CA ASN A 164 -15.47 7.12 17.47
C ASN A 164 -16.79 7.15 18.25
N ILE A 165 -16.94 8.10 19.18
CA ILE A 165 -18.14 8.28 19.99
C ILE A 165 -19.36 8.54 19.11
N ILE A 166 -19.22 9.34 18.05
CA ILE A 166 -20.34 9.65 17.14
C ILE A 166 -20.84 8.38 16.46
N HIS A 167 -19.92 7.54 15.96
CA HIS A 167 -20.28 6.27 15.33
C HIS A 167 -20.95 5.31 16.31
N TYR A 168 -20.41 5.16 17.53
CA TYR A 168 -21.05 4.33 18.55
C TYR A 168 -22.45 4.82 18.93
N ILE A 169 -22.68 6.13 18.99
CA ILE A 169 -24.01 6.69 19.24
C ILE A 169 -24.96 6.33 18.08
N MET A 170 -24.52 6.50 16.83
CA MET A 170 -25.31 6.18 15.64
C MET A 170 -25.67 4.70 15.57
N ASP A 171 -24.71 3.80 15.86
CA ASP A 171 -24.93 2.36 15.90
C ASP A 171 -25.87 1.96 17.04
N THR A 172 -25.73 2.59 18.21
CA THR A 172 -26.60 2.34 19.37
C THR A 172 -28.04 2.77 19.08
N ILE A 173 -28.23 3.92 18.42
CA ILE A 173 -29.54 4.40 17.99
C ILE A 173 -30.16 3.45 16.97
N PHE A 174 -29.37 2.94 16.02
CA PHE A 174 -29.83 1.94 15.06
C PHE A 174 -30.28 0.65 15.75
N ILE A 175 -29.49 0.13 16.69
CA ILE A 175 -29.86 -1.06 17.49
C ILE A 175 -31.13 -0.80 18.31
N ALA A 176 -31.28 0.40 18.91
CA ALA A 176 -32.48 0.78 19.63
C ALA A 176 -33.72 0.81 18.70
N ALA A 177 -33.58 1.24 17.45
CA ALA A 177 -34.65 1.19 16.45
C ALA A 177 -35.05 -0.26 16.10
N VAL A 178 -34.09 -1.18 16.02
CA VAL A 178 -34.34 -2.62 15.83
C VAL A 178 -35.06 -3.24 17.03
N ILE A 179 -34.70 -2.85 18.26
CA ILE A 179 -35.41 -3.27 19.47
C ILE A 179 -36.84 -2.72 19.48
N LEU A 180 -37.02 -1.45 19.10
CA LEU A 180 -38.34 -0.81 19.01
C LEU A 180 -39.25 -1.52 18.01
N PHE A 181 -38.73 -2.01 16.90
CA PHE A 181 -39.47 -2.83 15.94
C PHE A 181 -40.06 -4.10 16.55
N CYS A 182 -39.37 -4.72 17.52
CA CYS A 182 -39.88 -5.90 18.22
C CYS A 182 -41.07 -5.56 19.16
N ILE A 183 -41.19 -4.31 19.59
CA ILE A 183 -42.27 -3.83 20.47
C ILE A 183 -43.43 -3.24 19.66
N ASN A 184 -43.12 -2.41 18.66
CA ASN A 184 -44.09 -1.73 17.81
C ASN A 184 -43.59 -1.69 16.35
N GLN A 185 -44.18 -2.55 15.52
CA GLN A 185 -43.73 -2.74 14.14
C GLN A 185 -43.84 -1.47 13.27
N PRO A 186 -44.98 -0.73 13.22
CA PRO A 186 -45.07 0.49 12.40
C PRO A 186 -44.02 1.55 12.75
N ILE A 187 -43.86 1.84 14.05
CA ILE A 187 -42.92 2.88 14.51
C ILE A 187 -41.47 2.40 14.34
N GLY A 188 -41.18 1.14 14.63
CA GLY A 188 -39.85 0.57 14.48
C GLY A 188 -39.37 0.53 13.02
N ILE A 189 -40.23 0.17 12.06
CA ILE A 189 -39.86 0.22 10.63
C ILE A 189 -39.46 1.64 10.23
N LEU A 190 -40.24 2.65 10.63
CA LEU A 190 -39.95 4.05 10.32
C LEU A 190 -38.62 4.48 10.96
N ALA A 191 -38.38 4.12 12.23
CA ALA A 191 -37.15 4.43 12.95
C ALA A 191 -35.91 3.78 12.29
N ILE A 192 -36.00 2.52 11.87
CA ILE A 192 -34.93 1.81 11.15
C ILE A 192 -34.64 2.51 9.82
N MET A 193 -35.65 2.86 9.04
CA MET A 193 -35.47 3.53 7.75
C MET A 193 -34.75 4.87 7.90
N ILE A 194 -35.14 5.68 8.89
CA ILE A 194 -34.51 6.99 9.15
C ILE A 194 -33.07 6.82 9.61
N THR A 195 -32.83 5.97 10.61
CA THR A 195 -31.50 5.77 11.20
C THR A 195 -30.53 5.14 10.19
N MET A 196 -30.99 4.15 9.41
CA MET A 196 -30.22 3.56 8.32
C MET A 196 -29.87 4.59 7.25
N GLY A 197 -30.82 5.45 6.84
CA GLY A 197 -30.56 6.52 5.87
C GLY A 197 -29.49 7.51 6.36
N ILE A 198 -29.58 7.94 7.61
CA ILE A 198 -28.58 8.81 8.25
C ILE A 198 -27.21 8.10 8.31
N ASN A 199 -27.18 6.82 8.68
CA ASN A 199 -25.93 6.05 8.76
C ASN A 199 -25.27 5.91 7.38
N ILE A 200 -26.03 5.62 6.32
CA ILE A 200 -25.51 5.52 4.96
C ILE A 200 -24.98 6.88 4.47
N ILE A 201 -25.73 7.97 4.66
CA ILE A 201 -25.32 9.31 4.21
C ILE A 201 -24.04 9.76 4.93
N SER A 202 -24.00 9.58 6.25
CA SER A 202 -22.80 9.89 7.03
C SER A 202 -21.63 9.00 6.62
N TYR A 203 -21.86 7.71 6.38
CA TYR A 203 -20.83 6.77 5.93
C TYR A 203 -20.12 7.27 4.67
N PHE A 204 -20.84 7.66 3.63
CA PHE A 204 -20.22 8.18 2.41
C PHE A 204 -19.47 9.51 2.63
N SER A 205 -19.99 10.38 3.48
CA SER A 205 -19.34 11.64 3.84
C SER A 205 -17.99 11.41 4.55
N TYR A 206 -17.94 10.43 5.45
CA TYR A 206 -16.73 10.01 6.13
C TYR A 206 -15.79 9.24 5.20
N LYS A 207 -16.30 8.27 4.43
CA LYS A 207 -15.53 7.48 3.47
C LYS A 207 -14.80 8.35 2.44
N ALA A 208 -15.44 9.41 1.95
CA ALA A 208 -14.80 10.36 1.03
C ALA A 208 -13.55 11.04 1.63
N LYS A 209 -13.55 11.31 2.95
CA LYS A 209 -12.36 11.82 3.65
C LYS A 209 -11.29 10.74 3.82
N PHE A 210 -11.69 9.48 3.99
CA PHE A 210 -10.78 8.36 4.24
C PHE A 210 -10.16 7.76 2.98
N GLU A 211 -10.84 7.87 1.84
CA GLU A 211 -10.41 7.26 0.57
C GLU A 211 -9.07 7.80 0.07
N SER A 212 -8.78 9.09 0.31
CA SER A 212 -7.48 9.71 0.02
C SER A 212 -6.32 9.04 0.79
N TYR A 213 -6.59 8.45 1.96
CA TYR A 213 -5.61 7.74 2.78
C TYR A 213 -5.57 6.23 2.51
N LEU A 214 -6.55 5.65 1.81
CA LEU A 214 -6.56 4.21 1.54
C LEU A 214 -5.41 3.79 0.63
N MET A 215 -5.05 4.61 -0.36
CA MET A 215 -3.92 4.33 -1.26
C MET A 215 -2.61 4.24 -0.48
N CYS A 216 -2.37 5.27 0.32
CA CYS A 216 -1.33 5.44 1.31
C CYS A 216 -1.21 4.21 2.24
N VAL A 217 -2.31 3.83 2.86
CA VAL A 217 -2.39 2.71 3.80
C VAL A 217 -2.15 1.34 3.12
N LYS A 218 -2.64 1.14 1.90
CA LYS A 218 -2.36 -0.07 1.09
C LYS A 218 -0.88 -0.18 0.72
N TYR A 219 -0.26 0.93 0.37
CA TYR A 219 1.16 0.97 0.05
C TYR A 219 2.00 0.49 1.24
N LEU A 220 1.70 0.96 2.46
CA LEU A 220 2.35 0.50 3.69
C LEU A 220 2.17 -1.00 3.93
N VAL A 221 0.97 -1.54 3.70
CA VAL A 221 0.75 -3.00 3.79
C VAL A 221 1.60 -3.75 2.78
N ASN A 222 1.67 -3.30 1.53
CA ASN A 222 2.51 -3.95 0.52
C ASN A 222 3.99 -3.92 0.92
N VAL A 223 4.49 -2.83 1.50
CA VAL A 223 5.87 -2.74 2.01
C VAL A 223 6.11 -3.77 3.11
N ILE A 224 5.21 -3.87 4.09
CA ILE A 224 5.32 -4.85 5.20
C ILE A 224 5.22 -6.28 4.65
N ASP A 225 4.31 -6.55 3.72
CA ASP A 225 4.12 -7.86 3.08
C ASP A 225 5.38 -8.32 2.37
N ILE A 226 5.97 -7.44 1.56
CA ILE A 226 7.22 -7.76 0.88
C ILE A 226 8.36 -7.94 1.89
N GLY A 227 8.41 -7.17 2.96
CA GLY A 227 9.38 -7.38 4.05
C GLY A 227 9.28 -8.77 4.68
N GLU A 228 8.07 -9.22 5.05
CA GLU A 228 7.82 -10.57 5.57
C GLU A 228 8.13 -11.66 4.52
N MET A 229 7.83 -11.40 3.24
CA MET A 229 8.18 -12.31 2.15
C MET A 229 9.70 -12.42 1.96
N LEU A 230 10.46 -11.33 2.10
CA LEU A 230 11.91 -11.36 2.00
C LEU A 230 12.53 -12.15 3.17
N ASP A 231 12.07 -11.93 4.41
CA ASP A 231 12.52 -12.69 5.61
C ASP A 231 12.36 -14.22 5.43
N SER A 232 11.24 -14.62 4.83
CA SER A 232 10.94 -16.05 4.64
C SER A 232 11.59 -16.69 3.42
N SER A 233 11.83 -15.93 2.35
CA SER A 233 12.28 -16.48 1.06
C SER A 233 13.76 -16.27 0.75
N VAL A 234 14.40 -15.26 1.32
CA VAL A 234 15.83 -14.97 1.10
C VAL A 234 16.63 -15.53 2.26
N LYS A 235 17.42 -16.58 1.99
CA LYS A 235 18.23 -17.29 3.00
C LYS A 235 19.74 -17.16 2.75
N ASP A 236 20.12 -16.33 1.79
CA ASP A 236 21.51 -16.10 1.44
C ASP A 236 22.25 -15.41 2.59
N GLU A 237 23.39 -15.96 2.98
CA GLU A 237 24.17 -15.49 4.13
C GLU A 237 24.62 -14.03 3.96
N GLU A 238 25.03 -13.65 2.74
CA GLU A 238 25.42 -12.29 2.37
C GLU A 238 24.34 -11.23 2.64
N LEU A 239 23.06 -11.59 2.51
CA LEU A 239 21.93 -10.67 2.71
C LEU A 239 21.30 -10.81 4.09
N ARG A 240 21.75 -11.76 4.92
CA ARG A 240 21.04 -12.15 6.14
C ARG A 240 20.91 -11.00 7.12
N GLY A 241 21.95 -10.18 7.29
CA GLY A 241 21.92 -9.02 8.17
C GLY A 241 20.81 -8.01 7.82
N ILE A 242 20.67 -7.69 6.54
CA ILE A 242 19.61 -6.78 6.06
C ILE A 242 18.24 -7.45 6.15
N VAL A 243 18.14 -8.71 5.70
CA VAL A 243 16.87 -9.44 5.65
C VAL A 243 16.31 -9.67 7.06
N ASP A 244 17.14 -10.00 8.04
CA ASP A 244 16.72 -10.16 9.44
C ASP A 244 16.25 -8.84 10.06
N ARG A 245 16.91 -7.72 9.73
CA ARG A 245 16.47 -6.38 10.16
C ARG A 245 15.13 -6.02 9.55
N ILE A 246 14.94 -6.25 8.24
CA ILE A 246 13.66 -6.07 7.55
C ILE A 246 12.58 -6.94 8.19
N GLY A 247 12.89 -8.22 8.48
CA GLY A 247 11.95 -9.15 9.10
C GLY A 247 11.53 -8.72 10.50
N THR A 248 12.46 -8.19 11.30
CA THR A 248 12.18 -7.67 12.64
C THR A 248 11.26 -6.45 12.58
N LEU A 249 11.59 -5.46 11.74
CA LEU A 249 10.74 -4.27 11.54
C LEU A 249 9.36 -4.64 10.99
N SER A 250 9.30 -5.60 10.06
CA SER A 250 8.02 -6.07 9.51
C SER A 250 7.15 -6.73 10.57
N LYS A 251 7.75 -7.50 11.50
CA LYS A 251 7.04 -8.12 12.63
C LYS A 251 6.52 -7.07 13.61
N GLU A 252 7.29 -6.02 13.90
CA GLU A 252 6.85 -4.91 14.73
C GLU A 252 5.64 -4.19 14.12
N LEU A 253 5.60 -4.06 12.80
CA LEU A 253 4.50 -3.43 12.06
C LEU A 253 3.35 -4.38 11.71
N ARG A 254 3.43 -5.66 12.07
CA ARG A 254 2.41 -6.66 11.73
C ARG A 254 1.02 -6.33 12.28
N SER A 255 0.94 -5.75 13.48
CA SER A 255 -0.34 -5.32 14.06
C SER A 255 -0.98 -4.17 13.28
N VAL A 256 -0.15 -3.27 12.71
CA VAL A 256 -0.59 -2.18 11.84
C VAL A 256 -1.17 -2.79 10.56
N LYS A 257 -0.42 -3.69 9.92
CA LYS A 257 -0.89 -4.44 8.74
C LYS A 257 -2.22 -5.15 8.97
N GLN A 258 -2.35 -5.89 10.07
CA GLN A 258 -3.56 -6.67 10.36
C GLN A 258 -4.81 -5.80 10.49
N GLY A 259 -4.70 -4.65 11.18
CA GLY A 259 -5.84 -3.75 11.23
C GLY A 259 -6.13 -3.14 9.86
N ILE A 260 -5.11 -2.78 9.06
CA ILE A 260 -5.28 -2.18 7.73
C ILE A 260 -5.99 -3.14 6.76
N ILE A 261 -5.57 -4.40 6.72
CA ILE A 261 -6.13 -5.39 5.79
C ILE A 261 -7.64 -5.54 6.03
N LEU A 262 -8.07 -5.53 7.29
CA LEU A 262 -9.48 -5.61 7.63
C LEU A 262 -10.29 -4.45 7.00
N LEU A 263 -9.70 -3.26 6.91
CA LEU A 263 -10.33 -2.10 6.28
C LEU A 263 -10.33 -2.15 4.77
N THR A 264 -9.23 -2.62 4.19
CA THR A 264 -8.96 -2.59 2.76
C THR A 264 -9.45 -3.82 2.00
N SER A 265 -9.93 -4.85 2.70
CA SER A 265 -10.48 -6.09 2.12
C SER A 265 -11.75 -5.91 1.30
N SER A 266 -12.18 -4.68 0.99
CA SER A 266 -13.38 -4.36 0.22
C SER A 266 -13.09 -3.78 -1.17
N ASN A 267 -11.91 -4.03 -1.74
CA ASN A 267 -11.64 -3.60 -3.12
C ASN A 267 -11.71 -4.79 -4.08
N MET A 268 -12.84 -4.85 -4.79
CA MET A 268 -13.28 -5.80 -5.81
C MET A 268 -13.69 -7.20 -5.32
N SER A 269 -14.99 -7.42 -5.46
CA SER A 269 -15.80 -8.58 -5.13
C SER A 269 -15.37 -9.86 -5.86
N ASP A 270 -14.88 -10.84 -5.11
CA ASP A 270 -14.83 -12.24 -5.55
C ASP A 270 -15.85 -13.12 -4.79
N SER A 271 -16.48 -12.63 -3.71
CA SER A 271 -17.46 -13.40 -2.93
C SER A 271 -18.75 -12.63 -2.59
N LEU A 272 -19.87 -13.35 -2.48
CA LEU A 272 -21.15 -12.81 -2.01
C LEU A 272 -21.09 -12.29 -0.56
N ALA A 273 -20.17 -12.84 0.25
CA ALA A 273 -19.97 -12.40 1.63
C ALA A 273 -19.40 -10.98 1.68
N ASP A 274 -18.52 -10.61 0.76
CA ASP A 274 -17.94 -9.27 0.70
C ASP A 274 -19.00 -8.21 0.38
N ILE A 275 -19.93 -8.53 -0.53
CA ILE A 275 -21.08 -7.66 -0.85
C ILE A 275 -21.95 -7.41 0.38
N VAL A 276 -22.26 -8.47 1.14
CA VAL A 276 -23.04 -8.33 2.38
C VAL A 276 -22.26 -7.50 3.41
N MET A 277 -20.96 -7.74 3.54
CA MET A 277 -20.10 -7.00 4.46
C MET A 277 -20.01 -5.52 4.10
N ASP A 278 -20.09 -5.14 2.83
CA ASP A 278 -20.13 -3.74 2.42
C ASP A 278 -21.39 -3.04 2.92
N TYR A 279 -22.56 -3.68 2.85
CA TYR A 279 -23.79 -3.14 3.43
C TYR A 279 -23.70 -3.02 4.96
N VAL A 280 -23.12 -4.03 5.62
CA VAL A 280 -22.90 -3.98 7.08
C VAL A 280 -22.00 -2.80 7.45
N ARG A 281 -20.94 -2.54 6.69
CA ARG A 281 -20.04 -1.39 6.90
C ARG A 281 -20.77 -0.06 6.71
N MET A 282 -21.62 0.06 5.69
CA MET A 282 -22.41 1.27 5.45
C MET A 282 -23.39 1.58 6.58
N VAL A 283 -23.97 0.55 7.21
CA VAL A 283 -24.96 0.71 8.27
C VAL A 283 -24.32 0.89 9.65
N LEU A 284 -23.19 0.23 9.92
CA LEU A 284 -22.59 0.16 11.27
C LEU A 284 -21.20 0.83 11.38
N HIS A 285 -20.73 1.53 10.34
CA HIS A 285 -19.42 2.23 10.29
C HIS A 285 -18.21 1.44 10.81
N ILE A 286 -18.24 0.10 10.74
CA ILE A 286 -17.26 -0.77 11.41
C ILE A 286 -15.84 -0.54 10.88
N ASP A 287 -15.70 -0.33 9.58
CA ASP A 287 -14.45 0.03 8.90
C ASP A 287 -13.94 1.40 9.36
N ILE A 288 -14.80 2.40 9.49
CA ILE A 288 -14.40 3.74 9.95
C ILE A 288 -13.92 3.71 11.41
N ILE A 289 -14.62 3.00 12.30
CA ILE A 289 -14.21 2.85 13.71
C ILE A 289 -12.84 2.16 13.82
N LYS A 290 -12.62 1.13 13.00
CA LYS A 290 -11.35 0.40 12.95
C LYS A 290 -10.24 1.23 12.30
N PHE A 291 -10.55 2.09 11.32
CA PHE A 291 -9.60 3.04 10.74
C PHE A 291 -9.08 4.03 11.78
N ASN A 292 -9.97 4.64 12.56
CA ASN A 292 -9.54 5.55 13.62
C ASN A 292 -8.69 4.83 14.69
N SER A 293 -9.01 3.57 14.98
CA SER A 293 -8.22 2.74 15.90
C SER A 293 -6.84 2.40 15.32
N LEU A 294 -6.73 2.22 14.01
CA LEU A 294 -5.47 2.00 13.32
C LEU A 294 -4.57 3.22 13.29
N LEU A 295 -5.13 4.40 13.00
CA LEU A 295 -4.37 5.65 13.05
C LEU A 295 -3.68 5.81 14.40
N LYS A 296 -4.35 5.41 15.49
CA LYS A 296 -3.74 5.38 16.83
C LYS A 296 -2.54 4.43 16.93
N ILE A 297 -2.61 3.23 16.32
CA ILE A 297 -1.50 2.26 16.35
C ILE A 297 -0.34 2.75 15.47
N VAL A 298 -0.65 3.30 14.29
CA VAL A 298 0.33 3.90 13.38
C VAL A 298 1.08 5.02 14.08
N GLU A 299 0.37 5.91 14.77
CA GLU A 299 0.97 7.00 15.53
C GLU A 299 1.87 6.50 16.67
N ILE A 300 1.45 5.49 17.42
CA ILE A 300 2.26 4.92 18.51
C ILE A 300 3.54 4.24 17.96
N LYS A 301 3.46 3.58 16.80
CA LYS A 301 4.55 2.72 16.29
C LYS A 301 5.49 3.36 15.28
N LEU A 302 5.07 4.41 14.57
CA LEU A 302 5.88 5.05 13.52
C LEU A 302 6.36 6.46 13.91
N ILE A 303 5.89 7.03 15.02
CA ILE A 303 6.11 8.45 15.38
C ILE A 303 6.85 8.61 16.71
N GLN A 304 6.90 7.56 17.55
CA GLN A 304 7.78 7.48 18.73
C GLN A 304 9.03 6.68 18.40
#